data_AF-A0A914UDH0-F1
#
_entry.id   AF-A0A914UDH0-F1
#
_cell.length_a   1.000
_cell.length_b   1.000
_cell.length_c   1.000
_cell.angle_alpha   90.00
_cell.angle_beta   90.00
_cell.angle_gamma   90.00
#
_symmetry.space_group_name_H-M   'P 1'
#
loop_
_entity.id
_entity.type
_entity.pdbx_description
1 polymer ?
#
loop_
_entity_poly.entity_id
_entity_poly.type
_entity_poly.pdbx_seq_one_letter_code
_entity_poly.pdbx_strand_id
1 'polypeptide(L)'
;MSSGIDVGRKLVCECQHNTAGVDCQECDSFHQDRPWRRGTSEDANECIACKCNGLSSRCYFDSELYNQTGSGGHCLDCSGNTKGPHCEYCLDGFYRRSGEHFCTECSCDLKGSFSTQCNSEGQCECKPGVTGERCD
;
A
#
# COMPACT_ATOMS: atom_id res chain seq x y z
N MET A 1 1.38 -9.12 -56.57
CA MET A 1 1.39 -7.65 -56.55
C MET A 1 1.68 -7.21 -55.13
N SER A 2 2.80 -6.51 -54.93
CA SER A 2 3.24 -5.99 -53.64
C SER A 2 2.56 -4.65 -53.38
N SER A 3 2.00 -4.44 -52.18
CA SER A 3 1.79 -3.13 -51.54
C SER A 3 1.19 -3.31 -50.15
N GLY A 4 2.01 -3.15 -49.10
CA GLY A 4 1.57 -3.09 -47.71
C GLY A 4 2.76 -2.89 -46.80
N ILE A 5 2.90 -1.69 -46.24
CA ILE A 5 3.99 -1.27 -45.35
C ILE A 5 3.95 -2.14 -44.08
N ASP A 6 5.01 -2.92 -43.83
CA ASP A 6 5.17 -3.73 -42.61
C ASP A 6 5.72 -2.84 -41.48
N VAL A 7 4.80 -2.27 -40.69
CA VAL A 7 5.13 -1.73 -39.36
C VAL A 7 4.76 -2.81 -38.33
N GLY A 8 5.71 -3.71 -38.06
CA GLY A 8 5.92 -4.35 -36.77
C GLY A 8 4.69 -4.93 -36.05
N ARG A 9 4.05 -5.96 -36.62
CA ARG A 9 3.11 -6.78 -35.85
C ARG A 9 3.87 -7.78 -34.98
N LYS A 10 4.17 -7.39 -33.73
CA LYS A 10 4.68 -8.32 -32.71
C LYS A 10 3.51 -9.10 -32.11
N LEU A 11 3.53 -10.43 -32.22
CA LEU A 11 2.61 -11.31 -31.49
C LEU A 11 2.92 -11.20 -29.99
N VAL A 12 1.88 -10.99 -29.19
CA VAL A 12 1.95 -10.82 -27.73
C VAL A 12 0.84 -11.68 -27.11
N CYS A 13 1.10 -12.24 -25.93
CA CYS A 13 0.09 -12.99 -25.20
C CYS A 13 -1.04 -12.07 -24.70
N GLU A 14 -2.28 -12.54 -24.82
CA GLU A 14 -3.40 -11.96 -24.07
C GLU A 14 -3.36 -12.52 -22.64
N CYS A 15 -2.66 -11.82 -21.75
CA CYS A 15 -2.38 -12.33 -20.42
C CYS A 15 -3.63 -12.44 -19.54
N GLN A 16 -3.63 -13.48 -18.70
CA GLN A 16 -4.66 -13.83 -17.72
C GLN A 16 -3.99 -14.03 -16.35
N HIS A 17 -4.77 -14.38 -15.32
CA HIS A 17 -4.22 -14.69 -13.99
C HIS A 17 -3.40 -13.54 -13.37
N ASN A 18 -3.79 -12.31 -13.73
CA ASN A 18 -3.14 -11.07 -13.30
C ASN A 18 -1.64 -10.99 -13.65
N THR A 19 -1.27 -11.56 -14.79
CA THR A 19 0.08 -11.50 -15.33
C THR A 19 0.18 -10.42 -16.40
N ALA A 20 1.39 -9.89 -16.57
CA ALA A 20 1.75 -8.86 -17.54
C ALA A 20 2.98 -9.28 -18.33
N GLY A 21 3.31 -8.45 -19.34
CA GLY A 21 4.46 -8.64 -20.20
C GLY A 21 4.14 -9.31 -21.52
N VAL A 22 5.14 -9.42 -22.39
CA VAL A 22 4.97 -9.93 -23.76
C VAL A 22 4.58 -11.42 -23.79
N ASP A 23 5.07 -12.16 -22.80
CA ASP A 23 4.89 -13.60 -22.63
C ASP A 23 4.28 -13.93 -21.25
N CYS A 24 3.57 -12.97 -20.64
CA CYS A 24 2.97 -13.10 -19.30
C CYS A 24 4.00 -13.46 -18.21
N GLN A 25 5.23 -12.96 -18.37
CA GLN A 25 6.42 -13.34 -17.60
C GLN A 25 6.60 -12.55 -16.29
N GLU A 26 5.65 -11.69 -15.95
CA GLU A 26 5.65 -10.89 -14.74
C GLU A 26 4.22 -10.75 -14.19
N CYS A 27 4.09 -10.33 -12.95
CA CYS A 27 2.80 -9.99 -12.38
C CYS A 27 2.36 -8.59 -12.78
N ASP A 28 1.06 -8.38 -12.90
CA ASP A 28 0.47 -7.05 -13.02
C ASP A 28 0.93 -6.13 -11.88
N SER A 29 0.91 -4.82 -12.12
CA SER A 29 1.50 -3.82 -11.21
C SER A 29 0.94 -3.82 -9.79
N PHE A 30 -0.29 -4.29 -9.58
CA PHE A 30 -0.93 -4.38 -8.25
C PHE A 30 -1.02 -5.81 -7.70
N HIS A 31 -0.50 -6.80 -8.43
CA HIS A 31 -0.59 -8.21 -8.07
C HIS A 31 0.76 -8.78 -7.62
N GLN A 32 1.41 -8.06 -6.70
CA GLN A 32 2.78 -8.32 -6.25
C GLN A 32 2.82 -8.93 -4.83
N ASP A 33 1.76 -9.60 -4.37
CA ASP A 33 1.71 -10.16 -3.01
C ASP A 33 2.55 -11.44 -2.84
N ARG A 34 2.89 -12.11 -3.95
CA ARG A 34 3.79 -13.27 -3.97
C ARG A 34 4.65 -13.25 -5.24
N PRO A 35 5.78 -13.98 -5.28
CA PRO A 35 6.59 -14.06 -6.50
C PRO A 35 5.82 -14.67 -7.66
N TRP A 36 6.03 -14.15 -8.87
CA TRP A 36 5.53 -14.75 -10.11
C TRP A 36 6.00 -16.19 -10.25
N ARG A 37 5.11 -17.07 -10.72
CA ARG A 37 5.43 -18.44 -11.10
C ARG A 37 4.65 -18.83 -12.35
N ARG A 38 5.23 -19.72 -13.17
CA ARG A 38 4.55 -20.28 -14.33
C ARG A 38 3.42 -21.21 -13.87
N GLY A 39 2.26 -21.14 -14.51
CA GLY A 39 1.19 -22.12 -14.31
C GLY A 39 1.62 -23.55 -14.67
N THR A 40 1.12 -24.53 -13.92
CA THR A 40 1.28 -25.96 -14.18
C THR A 40 -0.09 -26.60 -14.44
N SER A 41 -0.13 -27.92 -14.62
CA SER A 41 -1.39 -28.67 -14.72
C SER A 41 -2.19 -28.67 -13.41
N GLU A 42 -1.52 -28.44 -12.28
CA GLU A 42 -2.09 -28.52 -10.94
C GLU A 42 -2.42 -27.15 -10.34
N ASP A 43 -1.63 -26.13 -10.66
CA ASP A 43 -1.76 -24.79 -10.08
C ASP A 43 -1.61 -23.71 -11.16
N ALA A 44 -2.57 -22.79 -11.24
CA ALA A 44 -2.52 -21.66 -12.16
C ALA A 44 -1.37 -20.70 -11.86
N ASN A 45 -0.89 -20.69 -10.59
CA ASN A 45 0.14 -19.78 -10.09
C ASN A 45 -0.17 -18.32 -10.39
N GLU A 46 -1.44 -17.93 -10.22
CA GLU A 46 -1.91 -16.58 -10.46
C GLU A 46 -1.21 -15.56 -9.56
N CYS A 47 -1.03 -14.35 -10.08
CA CYS A 47 -0.52 -13.25 -9.29
C CYS A 47 -1.60 -12.73 -8.35
N ILE A 48 -1.21 -12.44 -7.11
CA ILE A 48 -2.13 -12.12 -6.01
C ILE A 48 -2.08 -10.62 -5.72
N ALA A 49 -3.26 -10.01 -5.63
CA ALA A 49 -3.41 -8.58 -5.37
C ALA A 49 -2.82 -8.19 -4.01
N CYS A 50 -2.14 -7.05 -3.97
CA CYS A 50 -1.66 -6.48 -2.73
C CYS A 50 -2.81 -5.99 -1.85
N LYS A 51 -2.65 -6.10 -0.54
CA LYS A 51 -3.63 -5.62 0.45
C LYS A 51 -3.21 -4.24 0.94
N CYS A 52 -3.72 -3.19 0.30
CA CYS A 52 -3.42 -1.81 0.67
C CYS A 52 -4.56 -1.09 1.38
N ASN A 53 -5.53 -1.85 1.91
CA ASN A 53 -6.73 -1.30 2.56
C ASN A 53 -7.49 -0.25 1.71
N GLY A 54 -7.40 -0.31 0.38
CA GLY A 54 -7.98 0.71 -0.50
C GLY A 54 -7.28 2.09 -0.45
N LEU A 55 -6.15 2.19 0.25
CA LEU A 55 -5.39 3.42 0.45
C LEU A 55 -4.21 3.57 -0.52
N SER A 56 -3.96 2.54 -1.33
CA SER A 56 -3.05 2.59 -2.46
C SER A 56 -3.50 1.64 -3.56
N SER A 57 -3.15 1.98 -4.80
CA SER A 57 -3.33 1.15 -6.01
C SER A 57 -1.99 0.65 -6.57
N ARG A 58 -0.90 0.82 -5.83
CA ARG A 58 0.45 0.45 -6.25
C ARG A 58 1.18 -0.27 -5.12
N CYS A 59 1.93 -1.30 -5.48
CA CYS A 59 2.75 -2.04 -4.53
C CYS A 59 3.96 -2.66 -5.23
N TYR A 60 4.89 -3.17 -4.44
CA TYR A 60 5.99 -4.02 -4.89
C TYR A 60 6.05 -5.28 -4.03
N PHE A 61 6.76 -6.30 -4.52
CA PHE A 61 7.00 -7.52 -3.76
C PHE A 61 8.20 -7.33 -2.81
N ASP A 62 7.96 -7.51 -1.52
CA ASP A 62 8.93 -7.50 -0.43
C ASP A 62 9.20 -8.94 0.04
N SER A 63 10.39 -9.44 -0.28
CA SER A 63 10.77 -10.82 0.06
C SER A 63 10.91 -11.06 1.55
N GLU A 64 11.31 -10.04 2.32
CA GLU A 64 11.51 -10.19 3.76
C GLU A 64 10.15 -10.31 4.46
N LEU A 65 9.19 -9.45 4.07
CA LEU A 65 7.82 -9.54 4.56
C LEU A 65 7.18 -10.89 4.19
N TYR A 66 7.39 -11.36 2.97
CA TYR A 66 6.89 -12.66 2.52
C TYR A 66 7.46 -13.82 3.33
N ASN A 67 8.77 -13.82 3.59
CA ASN A 67 9.40 -14.88 4.39
C ASN A 67 8.88 -14.92 5.82
N GLN A 68 8.49 -13.77 6.37
CA GLN A 68 7.97 -13.66 7.73
C GLN A 68 6.47 -13.98 7.84
N THR A 69 5.67 -13.64 6.83
CA THR A 69 4.19 -13.64 6.94
C THR A 69 3.47 -14.49 5.90
N GLY A 70 4.15 -14.89 4.82
CA GLY A 70 3.56 -15.50 3.63
C GLY A 70 2.86 -14.54 2.67
N SER A 71 2.92 -13.22 2.93
CA SER A 71 2.35 -12.14 2.11
C SER A 71 3.41 -11.07 1.93
N GLY A 72 3.80 -10.77 0.69
CA GLY A 72 4.93 -9.92 0.37
C GLY A 72 4.54 -8.57 -0.21
N GLY A 73 3.24 -8.29 -0.41
CA GLY A 73 2.82 -7.05 -1.04
C GLY A 73 3.08 -5.86 -0.13
N HIS A 74 3.97 -4.96 -0.53
CA HIS A 74 4.28 -3.71 0.18
C HIS A 74 3.76 -2.51 -0.62
N CYS A 75 2.80 -1.79 -0.04
CA CYS A 75 2.10 -0.69 -0.69
C CYS A 75 2.96 0.56 -0.84
N LEU A 76 2.78 1.28 -1.94
CA LEU A 76 3.46 2.54 -2.24
C LEU A 76 2.47 3.70 -2.13
N ASP A 77 2.97 4.91 -1.85
CA ASP A 77 2.16 6.14 -1.91
C ASP A 77 0.83 6.07 -1.13
N CYS A 78 0.88 5.53 0.09
CA CYS A 78 -0.30 5.38 0.95
C CYS A 78 -1.03 6.73 1.15
N SER A 79 -2.31 6.77 0.78
CA SER A 79 -3.17 7.94 0.96
C SER A 79 -3.73 8.04 2.38
N GLY A 80 -4.48 9.11 2.67
CA GLY A 80 -5.20 9.25 3.95
C GLY A 80 -4.30 9.37 5.17
N ASN A 81 -3.09 9.91 5.02
CA ASN A 81 -2.08 10.07 6.09
C ASN A 81 -1.72 8.75 6.78
N THR A 82 -1.57 7.69 5.97
CA THR A 82 -1.27 6.35 6.44
C THR A 82 0.14 5.89 6.06
N LYS A 83 0.66 4.89 6.77
CA LYS A 83 1.94 4.21 6.52
C LYS A 83 1.85 2.73 6.87
N GLY A 84 2.90 1.99 6.55
CA GLY A 84 3.02 0.54 6.77
C GLY A 84 2.87 -0.25 5.47
N PRO A 85 3.25 -1.54 5.47
CA PRO A 85 3.21 -2.38 4.27
C PRO A 85 1.83 -2.49 3.63
N HIS A 86 0.77 -2.29 4.41
CA HIS A 86 -0.63 -2.38 3.99
C HIS A 86 -1.39 -1.05 4.18
N CYS A 87 -0.69 0.07 4.37
CA CYS A 87 -1.28 1.38 4.71
C CYS A 87 -2.16 1.33 5.97
N GLU A 88 -1.82 0.47 6.93
CA GLU A 88 -2.63 0.12 8.08
C GLU A 88 -2.44 1.05 9.29
N TYR A 89 -1.32 1.77 9.36
CA TYR A 89 -0.98 2.68 10.46
C TYR A 89 -1.15 4.14 10.05
N CYS A 90 -1.33 5.03 11.01
CA CYS A 90 -1.24 6.46 10.76
C CYS A 90 0.20 6.92 10.71
N LEU A 91 0.47 7.98 9.96
CA LEU A 91 1.72 8.74 10.07
C LEU A 91 1.90 9.26 11.51
N ASP A 92 3.15 9.56 11.88
CA ASP A 92 3.43 10.15 13.19
C ASP A 92 2.82 11.56 13.27
N GLY A 93 2.21 11.89 14.41
CA GLY A 93 1.40 13.11 14.56
C GLY A 93 0.00 13.00 13.98
N PHE A 94 -0.46 11.79 13.61
CA PHE A 94 -1.82 11.54 13.16
C PHE A 94 -2.47 10.43 13.99
N TYR A 95 -3.80 10.40 14.03
CA TYR A 95 -4.58 9.37 14.68
C TYR A 95 -5.76 8.94 13.81
N ARG A 96 -6.27 7.73 14.01
CA ARG A 96 -7.47 7.22 13.33
C ARG A 96 -8.57 7.05 14.37
N ARG A 97 -9.65 7.81 14.25
CA ARG A 97 -10.84 7.60 15.07
C ARG A 97 -11.52 6.30 14.65
N SER A 98 -12.15 5.62 15.62
CA SER A 98 -12.93 4.42 15.33
C SER A 98 -13.99 4.69 14.25
N GLY A 99 -14.00 3.88 13.19
CA GLY A 99 -14.91 4.02 12.05
C GLY A 99 -14.44 4.95 10.94
N GLU A 100 -13.35 5.70 11.12
CA GLU A 100 -12.75 6.52 10.06
C GLU A 100 -11.75 5.70 9.22
N HIS A 101 -11.71 6.00 7.93
CA HIS A 101 -10.82 5.32 6.99
C HIS A 101 -9.44 6.01 6.89
N PHE A 102 -9.42 7.33 6.98
CA PHE A 102 -8.20 8.15 6.91
C PHE A 102 -7.76 8.59 8.30
N CYS A 103 -6.50 8.97 8.43
CA CYS A 103 -5.96 9.51 9.66
C CYS A 103 -6.07 11.03 9.69
N THR A 104 -6.46 11.55 10.85
CA THR A 104 -6.60 12.96 11.15
C THR A 104 -5.37 13.46 11.89
N GLU A 105 -4.92 14.68 11.56
CA GLU A 105 -3.76 15.30 12.19
C GLU A 105 -4.02 15.62 13.67
N CYS A 106 -3.05 15.34 14.52
CA CYS A 106 -3.01 15.80 15.91
C CYS A 106 -2.62 17.27 15.92
N SER A 107 -3.43 18.12 16.56
CA SER A 107 -3.16 19.56 16.66
C SER A 107 -2.51 19.95 17.99
N CYS A 108 -1.60 19.13 18.52
CA CYS A 108 -0.95 19.40 19.81
C CYS A 108 0.08 20.53 19.69
N ASP A 109 -0.01 21.55 20.56
CA ASP A 109 1.03 22.58 20.68
C ASP A 109 2.25 21.98 21.39
N LEU A 110 3.36 21.84 20.66
CA LEU A 110 4.62 21.31 21.17
C LEU A 110 5.18 22.06 22.38
N LYS A 111 4.83 23.35 22.55
CA LYS A 111 5.21 24.13 23.73
C LYS A 111 4.53 23.58 24.98
N GLY A 112 3.23 23.32 24.90
CA GLY A 112 2.41 22.87 26.02
C GLY A 112 2.26 21.35 26.15
N SER A 113 2.51 20.57 25.10
CA SER A 113 2.43 19.11 25.11
C SER A 113 3.80 18.42 25.24
N PHE A 114 3.79 17.14 25.61
CA PHE A 114 5.00 16.30 25.61
C PHE A 114 5.41 15.85 24.20
N SER A 115 4.47 15.75 23.27
CA SER A 115 4.73 15.37 21.88
C SER A 115 3.68 15.96 20.93
N THR A 116 3.92 15.88 19.63
CA THR A 116 2.92 16.19 18.60
C THR A 116 1.90 15.06 18.43
N GLN A 117 2.11 13.89 19.04
CA GLN A 117 1.21 12.75 18.94
C GLN A 117 0.10 12.83 20.00
N CYS A 118 -1.12 12.57 19.56
CA CYS A 118 -2.33 12.50 20.37
C CYS A 118 -2.82 11.04 20.47
N ASN A 119 -3.79 10.81 21.36
CA ASN A 119 -4.43 9.49 21.51
C ASN A 119 -5.45 9.21 20.39
N SER A 120 -6.14 8.06 20.46
CA SER A 120 -7.15 7.64 19.47
C SER A 120 -8.39 8.53 19.39
N GLU A 121 -8.57 9.45 20.32
CA GLU A 121 -9.66 10.43 20.35
C GLU A 121 -9.23 11.81 19.86
N GLY A 122 -7.92 12.02 19.65
CA GLY A 122 -7.35 13.31 19.26
C GLY A 122 -6.80 14.14 20.43
N GLN A 123 -6.86 13.63 21.67
CA GLN A 123 -6.44 14.35 22.88
C GLN A 123 -4.92 14.30 23.05
N CYS A 124 -4.32 15.46 23.30
CA CYS A 124 -2.89 15.62 23.53
C CYS A 124 -2.50 15.41 25.00
N GLU A 125 -1.28 14.94 25.23
CA GLU A 125 -0.70 14.81 26.57
C GLU A 125 -0.03 16.13 26.98
N CYS A 126 -0.68 16.89 27.85
CA CYS A 126 -0.23 18.21 28.27
C CYS A 126 0.80 18.15 29.40
N LYS A 127 1.77 19.07 29.36
CA LYS A 127 2.72 19.30 30.46
C LYS A 127 2.01 19.84 31.70
N PRO A 128 2.60 19.69 32.90
CA PRO A 128 2.01 20.21 34.13
C PRO A 128 1.69 21.71 34.04
N GLY A 129 0.45 22.07 34.39
CA GLY A 129 -0.04 23.45 34.34
C GLY A 129 -0.63 23.90 33.01
N VAL A 130 -0.61 23.06 31.97
CA VAL A 130 -1.26 23.29 30.66
C VAL A 130 -2.51 22.41 30.54
N THR A 131 -3.55 22.89 29.88
CA THR A 131 -4.83 22.18 29.71
C THR A 131 -5.37 22.35 28.29
N GLY A 132 -6.58 21.86 28.02
CA GLY A 132 -7.20 21.87 26.69
C GLY A 132 -6.89 20.62 25.86
N GLU A 133 -7.64 20.44 24.77
CA GLU A 133 -7.46 19.28 23.87
C GLU A 133 -6.10 19.33 23.15
N ARG A 134 -5.59 20.55 22.92
CA ARG A 134 -4.39 20.83 22.13
C ARG A 134 -3.18 21.28 22.97
N CYS A 135 -3.36 21.45 24.28
CA CYS A 135 -2.33 21.96 25.19
C CYS A 135 -1.82 23.37 24.84
N ASP A 136 -2.73 24.30 24.50
CA ASP A 136 -2.45 25.70 24.16
C ASP A 136 -2.62 26.68 25.34
#